data_AF-A0A1Y1U8K0-F1
#
_entry.id   AF-A0A1Y1U8K0-F1
#
_cell.length_a   1.000
_cell.length_b   1.000
_cell.length_c   1.000
_cell.angle_alpha   90.00
_cell.angle_beta   90.00
_cell.angle_gamma   90.00
#
_symmetry.space_group_name_H-M   'P 1'
#
loop_
_entity.id
_entity.type
_entity.pdbx_description
1 polymer ?
#
loop_
_entity_poly.entity_id
_entity_poly.type
_entity_poly.pdbx_seq_one_letter_code
_entity_poly.pdbx_strand_id
1 'polypeptide(L)'
;MPPGMGPPMQIPVNPAMQTLLDSLPHHPVPIFLANVQIPNSQPPQINTIAVCPEHKQSICEACGVDFNGLNYMHQFLRGAPDEAIPPPPNVQPPPQRAEMIKNMKEQGNTAFKEGKFPIAIQHYSKSADMALSRAPWELAAVSREETAIALCNRSAAFAIAGAWQNALADAEAVVALKRPWGKGHFRKARALLGLERLEDARQAIIDGLQFEPNDDVSPHFLHSSGSR
;
A
#
# COMPACT_ATOMS: atom_id res chain seq x y z
N MET A 1 -36.63 -3.63 -8.24
CA MET A 1 -35.43 -3.94 -9.03
C MET A 1 -35.26 -2.83 -10.06
N PRO A 2 -34.08 -2.22 -10.20
CA PRO A 2 -33.88 -1.21 -11.24
C PRO A 2 -34.04 -1.87 -12.63
N PRO A 3 -34.68 -1.18 -13.59
CA PRO A 3 -34.89 -1.71 -14.93
C PRO A 3 -33.56 -1.77 -15.68
N GLY A 4 -33.06 -2.97 -15.99
CA GLY A 4 -31.86 -3.16 -16.81
C GLY A 4 -30.91 -4.28 -16.38
N MET A 5 -31.06 -4.84 -15.19
CA MET A 5 -30.28 -6.03 -14.80
C MET A 5 -30.87 -7.27 -15.46
N GLY A 6 -30.23 -7.74 -16.53
CA GLY A 6 -30.48 -9.08 -17.09
C GLY A 6 -30.32 -10.15 -16.00
N PRO A 7 -30.89 -11.36 -16.21
CA PRO A 7 -30.74 -12.44 -15.24
C PRO A 7 -29.26 -12.67 -14.93
N PRO A 8 -28.89 -12.92 -13.66
CA PRO A 8 -27.50 -13.15 -13.30
C PRO A 8 -26.95 -14.26 -14.20
N MET A 9 -25.88 -13.97 -14.94
CA MET A 9 -25.24 -14.98 -15.78
C MET A 9 -24.87 -16.16 -14.88
N GLN A 10 -25.51 -17.30 -15.12
CA GLN A 10 -25.11 -18.55 -14.48
C GLN A 10 -23.80 -18.98 -15.11
N ILE A 11 -22.69 -18.58 -14.51
CA ILE A 11 -21.37 -19.07 -14.88
C ILE A 11 -21.37 -20.56 -14.52
N PRO A 12 -21.25 -21.48 -15.50
CA PRO A 12 -21.23 -22.91 -15.22
C PRO A 12 -20.05 -23.23 -14.30
N VAL A 13 -20.34 -23.68 -13.08
CA VAL A 13 -19.29 -24.04 -12.12
C VAL A 13 -18.68 -25.36 -12.56
N ASN A 14 -17.35 -25.43 -12.68
CA ASN A 14 -16.67 -26.67 -13.00
C ASN A 14 -16.83 -27.67 -11.83
N PRO A 15 -17.47 -28.84 -12.04
CA PRO A 15 -17.74 -29.79 -10.97
C PRO A 15 -16.48 -30.31 -10.26
N ALA A 16 -15.36 -30.43 -10.99
CA ALA A 16 -14.08 -30.84 -10.41
C ALA A 16 -13.51 -29.77 -9.47
N MET A 17 -13.65 -28.49 -9.83
CA MET A 17 -13.25 -27.36 -8.97
C MET A 17 -14.14 -27.26 -7.73
N GLN A 18 -15.45 -27.49 -7.88
CA GLN A 18 -16.38 -27.53 -6.74
C GLN A 18 -16.02 -28.64 -5.76
N THR A 19 -15.77 -29.86 -6.27
CA THR A 19 -15.36 -31.00 -5.46
C THR A 19 -14.06 -30.72 -4.71
N LEU A 20 -13.11 -30.05 -5.36
CA LEU A 20 -11.86 -29.63 -4.73
C LEU A 20 -12.11 -28.62 -3.60
N LEU A 21 -12.97 -27.61 -3.81
CA LEU A 21 -13.32 -26.64 -2.78
C LEU A 21 -14.00 -27.29 -1.58
N ASP A 22 -14.94 -28.20 -1.82
CA ASP A 22 -15.68 -28.91 -0.76
C ASP A 22 -14.77 -29.85 0.04
N SER A 23 -13.67 -30.32 -0.55
CA SER A 23 -12.66 -31.16 0.13
C SER A 23 -11.78 -30.37 1.11
N LEU A 24 -11.74 -29.03 1.01
CA LEU A 24 -10.94 -28.20 1.90
C LEU A 24 -11.57 -28.17 3.30
N PRO A 25 -10.78 -28.29 4.38
CA PRO A 25 -11.27 -28.15 5.73
C PRO A 25 -11.93 -26.77 5.91
N HIS A 26 -13.21 -26.77 6.24
CA HIS A 26 -13.97 -25.56 6.51
C HIS A 26 -14.82 -25.77 7.77
N HIS A 27 -15.13 -24.68 8.45
CA HIS A 27 -16.10 -24.67 9.53
C HIS A 27 -17.04 -23.47 9.34
N PRO A 28 -18.34 -23.62 9.58
CA PRO A 28 -19.28 -22.50 9.49
C PRO A 28 -18.94 -21.45 10.55
N VAL A 29 -18.80 -20.19 10.12
CA VAL A 29 -18.63 -19.05 11.02
C VAL A 29 -19.92 -18.23 10.99
N PRO A 30 -20.68 -18.14 12.09
CA PRO A 30 -21.93 -17.41 12.10
C PRO A 30 -21.67 -15.90 12.05
N ILE A 31 -22.46 -15.18 11.24
CA ILE A 31 -22.32 -13.74 11.01
C ILE A 31 -23.61 -13.04 11.45
N PHE A 32 -23.47 -11.87 12.07
CA PHE A 32 -24.56 -10.93 12.30
C PHE A 32 -24.25 -9.59 11.63
N LEU A 33 -25.24 -8.98 10.98
CA LEU A 33 -25.09 -7.68 10.34
C LEU A 33 -25.52 -6.58 11.31
N ALA A 34 -24.59 -5.71 11.68
CA ALA A 34 -24.82 -4.56 12.54
C ALA A 34 -24.71 -3.26 11.73
N ASN A 35 -25.57 -2.28 12.05
CA ASN A 35 -25.51 -0.94 11.50
C ASN A 35 -24.71 -0.04 12.45
N VAL A 36 -23.64 0.57 11.96
CA VAL A 36 -22.75 1.45 12.72
C VAL A 36 -22.73 2.82 12.06
N GLN A 37 -22.82 3.88 12.86
CA GLN A 37 -22.70 5.25 12.35
C GLN A 37 -21.25 5.57 12.01
N ILE A 38 -21.03 6.18 10.85
CA ILE A 38 -19.69 6.63 10.44
C ILE A 38 -19.32 7.86 11.28
N PRO A 39 -18.23 7.81 12.07
CA PRO A 39 -17.80 8.95 12.87
C PRO A 39 -17.57 10.18 11.99
N ASN A 40 -18.07 11.34 12.43
CA ASN A 40 -17.88 12.64 11.77
C ASN A 40 -18.44 12.74 10.34
N SER A 41 -19.40 11.90 9.96
CA SER A 41 -20.11 12.03 8.68
C SER A 41 -21.20 13.10 8.74
N GLN A 42 -21.20 14.03 7.79
CA GLN A 42 -22.28 15.00 7.57
C GLN A 42 -22.73 14.94 6.11
N PRO A 43 -23.99 14.56 5.81
CA PRO A 43 -25.03 14.08 6.74
C PRO A 43 -24.64 12.76 7.43
N PRO A 44 -25.28 12.38 8.57
CA PRO A 44 -24.98 11.13 9.26
C PRO A 44 -25.15 9.92 8.34
N GLN A 45 -24.07 9.19 8.10
CA GLN A 45 -24.06 7.99 7.27
C GLN A 45 -23.99 6.73 8.14
N ILE A 46 -24.65 5.67 7.68
CA ILE A 46 -24.70 4.37 8.34
C ILE A 46 -23.99 3.36 7.46
N ASN A 47 -23.12 2.56 8.07
CA ASN A 47 -22.48 1.41 7.44
C ASN A 47 -22.99 0.10 8.06
N THR A 48 -23.30 -0.86 7.21
CA THR A 48 -23.56 -2.24 7.64
C THR A 48 -22.25 -3.00 7.68
N ILE A 49 -21.97 -3.65 8.81
CA ILE A 49 -20.77 -4.47 9.02
C ILE A 49 -21.14 -5.84 9.56
N ALA A 50 -20.36 -6.86 9.20
CA ALA A 50 -20.35 -8.17 9.79
C ALA A 50 -19.67 -8.14 11.16
N VAL A 51 -20.34 -8.72 12.15
CA VAL A 51 -19.88 -8.88 13.53
C VAL A 51 -20.25 -10.27 14.04
N CYS A 52 -19.62 -10.69 15.14
CA CYS A 52 -20.03 -11.93 15.80
C CYS A 52 -21.46 -11.81 16.38
N PRO A 53 -22.28 -12.86 16.32
CA PRO A 53 -23.66 -12.80 16.81
C PRO A 53 -23.79 -12.49 18.30
N GLU A 54 -22.90 -13.02 19.12
CA GLU A 54 -22.97 -12.93 20.59
C GLU A 54 -22.47 -11.58 21.10
N HIS A 55 -21.25 -11.19 20.73
CA HIS A 55 -20.60 -10.00 21.30
C HIS A 55 -20.73 -8.74 20.43
N LYS A 56 -21.26 -8.86 19.20
CA LYS A 56 -21.43 -7.75 18.24
C LYS A 56 -20.13 -7.00 17.92
N GLN A 57 -19.00 -7.72 17.93
CA GLN A 57 -17.68 -7.18 17.61
C GLN A 57 -17.20 -7.65 16.24
N SER A 58 -16.45 -6.80 15.52
CA SER A 58 -15.83 -7.17 14.24
C SER A 58 -14.58 -8.04 14.44
N ILE A 59 -13.80 -7.78 15.49
CA ILE A 59 -12.79 -8.70 16.03
C ILE A 59 -13.30 -9.19 17.37
N CYS A 60 -13.42 -10.49 17.55
CA CYS A 60 -13.88 -11.08 18.81
C CYS A 60 -12.95 -12.23 19.21
N GLU A 61 -12.13 -11.98 20.22
CA GLU A 61 -11.21 -12.99 20.78
C GLU A 61 -11.96 -14.17 21.39
N ALA A 62 -13.09 -13.90 22.08
CA ALA A 62 -13.91 -14.94 22.71
C ALA A 62 -14.51 -15.93 21.69
N CYS A 63 -14.90 -15.43 20.51
CA CYS A 63 -15.42 -16.26 19.42
C CYS A 63 -14.32 -16.72 18.46
N GLY A 64 -13.08 -16.20 18.57
CA GLY A 64 -11.99 -16.49 17.65
C GLY A 64 -12.22 -16.01 16.20
N VAL A 65 -12.92 -14.88 16.00
CA VAL A 65 -13.28 -14.38 14.66
C VAL A 65 -12.73 -12.99 14.38
N ASP A 66 -12.37 -12.74 13.12
CA ASP A 66 -12.00 -11.44 12.57
C ASP A 66 -12.72 -11.18 11.25
N PHE A 67 -13.70 -10.27 11.29
CA PHE A 67 -14.48 -9.84 10.13
C PHE A 67 -13.93 -8.58 9.47
N ASN A 68 -12.80 -8.02 9.89
CA ASN A 68 -12.28 -6.77 9.33
C ASN A 68 -11.98 -6.89 7.83
N GLY A 69 -11.40 -8.02 7.39
CA GLY A 69 -11.17 -8.26 5.97
C GLY A 69 -12.47 -8.28 5.15
N LEU A 70 -13.49 -8.97 5.66
CA LEU A 70 -14.82 -9.02 5.04
C LEU A 70 -15.48 -7.64 4.99
N ASN A 71 -15.44 -6.91 6.11
CA ASN A 71 -15.99 -5.56 6.23
C ASN A 71 -15.27 -4.58 5.29
N TYR A 72 -13.95 -4.66 5.21
CA TYR A 72 -13.15 -3.86 4.30
C TYR A 72 -13.53 -4.15 2.84
N MET A 73 -13.65 -5.43 2.44
CA MET A 73 -14.08 -5.79 1.10
C MET A 73 -15.49 -5.32 0.78
N HIS A 74 -16.43 -5.48 1.72
CA HIS A 74 -17.80 -5.01 1.54
C HIS A 74 -17.86 -3.49 1.33
N GLN A 75 -17.16 -2.72 2.16
CA GLN A 75 -17.12 -1.26 2.00
C GLN A 75 -16.39 -0.83 0.73
N PHE A 76 -15.29 -1.52 0.38
CA PHE A 76 -14.59 -1.27 -0.87
C PHE A 76 -15.52 -1.46 -2.07
N LEU A 77 -16.19 -2.61 -2.17
CA LEU A 77 -17.11 -2.94 -3.26
C LEU A 77 -18.33 -2.02 -3.32
N ARG A 78 -18.82 -1.54 -2.17
CA ARG A 78 -19.92 -0.55 -2.13
C ARG A 78 -19.53 0.82 -2.69
N GLY A 79 -18.29 1.23 -2.48
CA GLY A 79 -17.76 2.50 -2.98
C GLY A 79 -17.09 2.40 -4.35
N ALA A 80 -16.92 1.19 -4.87
CA ALA A 80 -16.27 0.94 -6.14
C ALA A 80 -17.20 1.32 -7.30
N PRO A 81 -16.69 1.94 -8.38
CA PRO A 81 -17.46 2.10 -9.61
C PRO A 81 -17.83 0.74 -10.22
N ASP A 82 -18.83 0.68 -11.09
CA ASP A 82 -19.32 -0.58 -11.68
C ASP A 82 -18.21 -1.34 -12.44
N GLU A 83 -17.21 -0.63 -12.97
CA GLU A 83 -16.04 -1.20 -13.65
C GLU A 83 -14.98 -1.77 -12.69
N ALA A 84 -15.10 -1.46 -11.39
CA ALA A 84 -14.26 -1.97 -10.32
C ALA A 84 -14.91 -3.19 -9.65
N ILE A 85 -15.59 -4.02 -10.43
CA ILE A 85 -15.80 -5.43 -10.09
C ILE A 85 -14.57 -6.17 -10.64
N PRO A 86 -13.99 -7.16 -9.94
CA PRO A 86 -12.83 -7.90 -10.41
C PRO A 86 -13.04 -8.32 -11.88
N PRO A 87 -12.27 -7.75 -12.82
CA PRO A 87 -12.45 -8.08 -14.22
C PRO A 87 -11.91 -9.49 -14.47
N PRO A 88 -12.23 -10.12 -15.61
CA PRO A 88 -11.64 -11.39 -15.97
C PRO A 88 -10.10 -11.34 -15.84
N PRO A 89 -9.42 -12.41 -15.42
CA PRO A 89 -7.99 -12.41 -15.03
C PRO A 89 -7.00 -11.80 -16.04
N ASN A 90 -7.40 -11.62 -17.30
CA ASN A 90 -6.56 -11.13 -18.40
C ASN A 90 -6.80 -9.66 -18.77
N VAL A 91 -7.68 -8.94 -18.06
CA VAL A 91 -7.94 -7.51 -18.33
C VAL A 91 -7.02 -6.65 -17.48
N GLN A 92 -6.24 -5.79 -18.12
CA GLN A 92 -5.41 -4.83 -17.41
C GLN A 92 -6.28 -3.78 -16.69
N PRO A 93 -5.87 -3.32 -15.50
CA PRO A 93 -6.63 -2.30 -14.78
C PRO A 93 -6.67 -0.99 -15.58
N PRO A 94 -7.73 -0.18 -15.42
CA PRO A 94 -7.83 1.12 -16.07
C PRO A 94 -6.61 2.02 -15.79
N PRO A 95 -6.11 2.77 -16.80
CA PRO A 95 -4.86 3.53 -16.66
C PRO A 95 -5.00 4.77 -15.76
N GLN A 96 -6.22 5.28 -15.56
CA GLN A 96 -6.50 6.55 -14.88
C GLN A 96 -5.83 6.66 -13.51
N ARG A 97 -5.91 5.61 -12.69
CA ARG A 97 -5.27 5.62 -11.36
C ARG A 97 -3.75 5.66 -11.47
N ALA A 98 -3.17 4.87 -12.38
CA ALA A 98 -1.73 4.87 -12.60
C ALA A 98 -1.23 6.25 -13.08
N GLU A 99 -2.00 6.92 -13.95
CA GLU A 99 -1.72 8.29 -14.39
C GLU A 99 -1.80 9.28 -13.23
N MET A 100 -2.81 9.20 -12.37
CA MET A 100 -2.91 10.06 -11.19
C MET A 100 -1.74 9.85 -10.22
N ILE A 101 -1.35 8.60 -9.96
CA ILE A 101 -0.18 8.26 -9.12
C ILE A 101 1.10 8.86 -9.73
N LYS A 102 1.28 8.69 -11.05
CA LYS A 102 2.40 9.26 -11.80
C LYS A 102 2.43 10.78 -11.69
N ASN A 103 1.29 11.44 -11.89
CA ASN A 103 1.17 12.90 -11.81
C ASN A 103 1.50 13.43 -10.40
N MET A 104 1.00 12.78 -9.35
CA MET A 104 1.33 13.16 -7.96
C MET A 104 2.83 13.00 -7.68
N LYS A 105 3.43 11.89 -8.13
CA LYS A 105 4.89 11.69 -8.03
C LYS A 105 5.67 12.78 -8.78
N GLU A 106 5.24 13.15 -9.98
CA GLU A 106 5.90 14.19 -10.78
C GLU A 106 5.78 15.59 -10.16
N GLN A 107 4.61 15.94 -9.59
CA GLN A 107 4.44 17.16 -8.80
C GLN A 107 5.37 17.18 -7.58
N GLY A 108 5.51 16.03 -6.89
CA GLY A 108 6.48 15.86 -5.80
C GLY A 108 7.93 16.08 -6.27
N ASN A 109 8.30 15.53 -7.43
CA ASN A 109 9.63 15.71 -8.01
C ASN A 109 9.92 17.17 -8.36
N THR A 110 8.94 17.89 -8.93
CA THR A 110 9.07 19.32 -9.24
C THR A 110 9.27 20.14 -7.97
N ALA A 111 8.41 19.95 -6.97
CA ALA A 111 8.55 20.63 -5.68
C ALA A 111 9.88 20.31 -4.98
N PHE A 112 10.37 19.06 -5.11
CA PHE A 112 11.66 18.65 -4.57
C PHE A 112 12.83 19.39 -5.24
N LYS A 113 12.81 19.53 -6.57
CA LYS A 113 13.84 20.28 -7.33
C LYS A 113 13.82 21.77 -6.98
N GLU A 114 12.65 22.33 -6.69
CA GLU A 114 12.48 23.71 -6.24
C GLU A 114 12.86 23.96 -4.77
N GLY A 115 13.30 22.92 -4.03
CA GLY A 115 13.64 23.03 -2.61
C GLY A 115 12.42 23.14 -1.67
N LYS A 116 11.20 22.96 -2.19
CA LYS A 116 9.95 23.02 -1.42
C LYS A 116 9.64 21.65 -0.81
N PHE A 117 10.48 21.20 0.12
CA PHE A 117 10.42 19.84 0.68
C PHE A 117 9.09 19.48 1.37
N PRO A 118 8.44 20.37 2.16
CA PRO A 118 7.13 20.05 2.75
C PRO A 118 6.05 19.74 1.70
N ILE A 119 6.04 20.49 0.60
CA ILE A 119 5.11 20.28 -0.51
C ILE A 119 5.45 18.98 -1.25
N ALA A 120 6.73 18.71 -1.49
CA ALA A 120 7.18 17.45 -2.07
C ALA A 120 6.71 16.23 -1.25
N ILE A 121 6.88 16.28 0.08
CA ILE A 121 6.42 15.25 1.01
C ILE A 121 4.91 15.03 0.87
N GLN A 122 4.12 16.10 0.83
CA GLN A 122 2.67 16.00 0.67
C GLN A 122 2.27 15.29 -0.63
N HIS A 123 2.90 15.63 -1.75
CA HIS A 123 2.61 14.98 -3.04
C HIS A 123 3.05 13.52 -3.08
N TYR A 124 4.21 13.18 -2.50
CA TYR A 124 4.63 11.78 -2.40
C TYR A 124 3.73 10.96 -1.47
N SER A 125 3.24 11.54 -0.37
CA SER A 125 2.24 10.89 0.49
C SER A 125 0.97 10.58 -0.28
N LYS A 126 0.41 11.56 -1.02
CA LYS A 126 -0.76 11.33 -1.88
C LYS A 126 -0.50 10.23 -2.92
N SER A 127 0.69 10.22 -3.53
CA SER A 127 1.09 9.18 -4.49
C SER A 127 1.09 7.78 -3.84
N ALA A 128 1.67 7.66 -2.64
CA ALA A 128 1.70 6.40 -1.89
C ALA A 128 0.30 5.96 -1.45
N ASP A 129 -0.53 6.86 -0.94
CA ASP A 129 -1.90 6.57 -0.50
C ASP A 129 -2.77 6.07 -1.68
N MET A 130 -2.61 6.67 -2.86
CA MET A 130 -3.30 6.23 -4.08
C MET A 130 -2.82 4.86 -4.58
N ALA A 131 -1.54 4.54 -4.40
CA ALA A 131 -0.97 3.24 -4.75
C ALA A 131 -1.39 2.14 -3.77
N LEU A 132 -1.49 2.45 -2.47
CA LEU A 132 -1.94 1.52 -1.43
C LEU A 132 -3.45 1.27 -1.47
N SER A 133 -4.24 2.22 -1.96
CA SER A 133 -5.70 2.11 -2.11
C SER A 133 -6.15 1.58 -3.48
N ARG A 134 -5.24 0.94 -4.24
CA ARG A 134 -5.60 0.22 -5.48
C ARG A 134 -6.58 -0.91 -5.16
N ALA A 135 -7.31 -1.34 -6.18
CA ALA A 135 -8.30 -2.38 -5.95
C ALA A 135 -7.63 -3.70 -5.53
N PRO A 136 -8.16 -4.43 -4.54
CA PRO A 136 -7.52 -5.62 -3.97
C PRO A 136 -7.25 -6.75 -4.96
N TRP A 137 -8.00 -6.81 -6.07
CA TRP A 137 -7.82 -7.80 -7.14
C TRP A 137 -6.84 -7.35 -8.24
N GLU A 138 -6.37 -6.10 -8.21
CA GLU A 138 -5.27 -5.69 -9.09
C GLU A 138 -3.98 -6.39 -8.69
N LEU A 139 -3.07 -6.55 -9.64
CA LEU A 139 -1.81 -7.24 -9.41
C LEU A 139 -1.02 -6.53 -8.29
N ALA A 140 -0.82 -7.22 -7.17
CA ALA A 140 -0.11 -6.67 -6.01
C ALA A 140 1.30 -6.14 -6.35
N ALA A 141 1.95 -6.68 -7.39
CA ALA A 141 3.23 -6.16 -7.88
C ALA A 141 3.16 -4.70 -8.32
N VAL A 142 2.06 -4.26 -8.95
CA VAL A 142 1.86 -2.87 -9.42
C VAL A 142 1.79 -1.93 -8.22
N SER A 143 0.92 -2.22 -7.25
CA SER A 143 0.78 -1.43 -6.04
C SER A 143 2.08 -1.35 -5.24
N ARG A 144 2.79 -2.49 -5.09
CA ARG A 144 4.07 -2.54 -4.38
C ARG A 144 5.15 -1.68 -5.04
N GLU A 145 5.28 -1.75 -6.36
CA GLU A 145 6.28 -0.98 -7.11
C GLU A 145 6.02 0.53 -7.00
N GLU A 146 4.78 0.97 -7.25
CA GLU A 146 4.40 2.39 -7.16
C GLU A 146 4.58 2.94 -5.74
N THR A 147 4.17 2.17 -4.73
CA THR A 147 4.34 2.53 -3.31
C THR A 147 5.82 2.65 -2.96
N ALA A 148 6.65 1.68 -3.33
CA ALA A 148 8.09 1.70 -3.06
C ALA A 148 8.78 2.93 -3.69
N ILE A 149 8.40 3.31 -4.92
CA ILE A 149 8.93 4.51 -5.58
C ILE A 149 8.54 5.77 -4.82
N ALA A 150 7.25 5.92 -4.45
CA ALA A 150 6.76 7.09 -3.74
C ALA A 150 7.44 7.26 -2.37
N LEU A 151 7.54 6.18 -1.59
CA LEU A 151 8.21 6.18 -0.29
C LEU A 151 9.72 6.45 -0.41
N CYS A 152 10.39 5.92 -1.43
CA CYS A 152 11.82 6.18 -1.65
C CYS A 152 12.11 7.66 -1.94
N ASN A 153 11.22 8.34 -2.67
CA ASN A 153 11.34 9.76 -2.92
C ASN A 153 10.93 10.60 -1.69
N ARG A 154 9.92 10.17 -0.94
CA ARG A 154 9.50 10.83 0.32
C ARG A 154 10.57 10.74 1.40
N SER A 155 11.22 9.58 1.55
CA SER A 155 12.40 9.38 2.41
C SER A 155 13.51 10.39 2.09
N ALA A 156 13.78 10.62 0.80
CA ALA A 156 14.75 11.62 0.37
C ALA A 156 14.37 13.05 0.82
N ALA A 157 13.10 13.40 0.67
CA ALA A 157 12.59 14.72 1.05
C ALA A 157 12.63 14.93 2.56
N PHE A 158 12.25 13.93 3.35
CA PHE A 158 12.39 13.95 4.80
C PHE A 158 13.85 14.08 5.24
N ALA A 159 14.77 13.36 4.59
CA ALA A 159 16.19 13.45 4.90
C ALA A 159 16.75 14.86 4.65
N ILE A 160 16.37 15.53 3.55
CA ILE A 160 16.81 16.92 3.33
C ILE A 160 16.16 17.89 4.33
N ALA A 161 14.91 17.63 4.72
CA ALA A 161 14.22 18.42 5.74
C ALA A 161 14.72 18.17 7.17
N GLY A 162 15.72 17.30 7.38
CA GLY A 162 16.23 16.94 8.70
C GLY A 162 15.30 16.04 9.54
N ALA A 163 14.22 15.54 8.95
CA ALA A 163 13.27 14.65 9.60
C ALA A 163 13.74 13.19 9.51
N TRP A 164 14.87 12.88 10.14
CA TRP A 164 15.61 11.63 9.93
C TRP A 164 14.84 10.37 10.34
N GLN A 165 14.05 10.42 11.42
CA GLN A 165 13.22 9.28 11.85
C GLN A 165 12.16 8.94 10.78
N ASN A 166 11.52 9.95 10.19
CA ASN A 166 10.55 9.74 9.11
C ASN A 166 11.24 9.22 7.84
N ALA A 167 12.44 9.74 7.53
CA ALA A 167 13.23 9.26 6.41
C ALA A 167 13.62 7.79 6.57
N LEU A 168 13.98 7.37 7.79
CA LEU A 168 14.32 5.99 8.11
C LEU A 168 13.11 5.07 7.98
N ALA A 169 11.96 5.46 8.56
CA ALA A 169 10.73 4.67 8.48
C ALA A 169 10.31 4.42 7.02
N ASP A 170 10.35 5.45 6.17
CA ASP A 170 10.06 5.29 4.74
C ASP A 170 11.10 4.39 4.06
N ALA A 171 12.39 4.52 4.37
CA ALA A 171 13.43 3.71 3.76
C ALA A 171 13.34 2.22 4.16
N GLU A 172 13.00 1.93 5.40
CA GLU A 172 12.76 0.56 5.87
C GLU A 172 11.55 -0.06 5.17
N ALA A 173 10.47 0.70 5.01
CA ALA A 173 9.30 0.27 4.23
C ALA A 173 9.67 -0.02 2.77
N VAL A 174 10.53 0.80 2.15
CA VAL A 174 11.03 0.56 0.78
C VAL A 174 11.82 -0.74 0.70
N VAL A 175 12.74 -1.00 1.63
CA VAL A 175 13.53 -2.25 1.66
C VAL A 175 12.62 -3.46 1.89
N ALA A 176 11.55 -3.33 2.67
CA ALA A 176 10.57 -4.38 2.87
C ALA A 176 9.73 -4.66 1.60
N LEU A 177 9.31 -3.61 0.87
CA LEU A 177 8.50 -3.72 -0.33
C LEU A 177 9.30 -4.20 -1.55
N LYS A 178 10.54 -3.72 -1.69
CA LYS A 178 11.41 -3.94 -2.85
C LYS A 178 12.86 -4.13 -2.41
N ARG A 179 13.13 -5.27 -1.77
CA ARG A 179 14.45 -5.62 -1.22
C ARG A 179 15.61 -5.58 -2.22
N PRO A 180 15.51 -6.15 -3.45
CA PRO A 180 16.60 -6.11 -4.42
C PRO A 180 16.60 -4.76 -5.15
N TRP A 181 16.85 -3.67 -4.42
CA TRP A 181 16.93 -2.32 -4.96
C TRP A 181 17.94 -1.49 -4.17
N GLY A 182 19.12 -1.24 -4.75
CA GLY A 182 20.23 -0.58 -4.06
C GLY A 182 19.83 0.81 -3.56
N LYS A 183 19.07 1.56 -4.36
CA LYS A 183 18.54 2.88 -3.99
C LYS A 183 17.78 2.89 -2.65
N GLY A 184 16.99 1.87 -2.35
CA GLY A 184 16.26 1.77 -1.08
C GLY A 184 17.20 1.64 0.12
N HIS A 185 18.20 0.77 0.00
CA HIS A 185 19.24 0.59 1.02
C HIS A 185 20.08 1.85 1.21
N PHE A 186 20.42 2.57 0.14
CA PHE A 186 21.12 3.85 0.24
C PHE A 186 20.29 4.92 0.96
N ARG A 187 18.95 4.96 0.78
CA ARG A 187 18.09 5.84 1.58
C ARG A 187 18.14 5.49 3.05
N LYS A 188 18.10 4.19 3.38
CA LYS A 188 18.19 3.69 4.77
C LYS A 188 19.50 4.10 5.40
N ALA A 189 20.62 3.85 4.72
CA ALA A 189 21.95 4.27 5.18
C ALA A 189 22.03 5.77 5.44
N ARG A 190 21.56 6.60 4.50
CA ARG A 190 21.57 8.06 4.66
C ARG A 190 20.73 8.54 5.84
N ALA A 191 19.57 7.93 6.10
CA ALA A 191 18.75 8.27 7.25
C ALA A 191 19.43 7.85 8.57
N LEU A 192 20.07 6.68 8.60
CA LEU A 192 20.83 6.20 9.75
C LEU A 192 22.05 7.07 10.06
N LEU A 193 22.75 7.55 9.03
CA LEU A 193 23.83 8.53 9.19
C LEU A 193 23.33 9.83 9.84
N GLY A 194 22.19 10.36 9.39
CA GLY A 194 21.57 11.54 10.00
C GLY A 194 21.07 11.33 11.44
N LEU A 195 20.91 10.07 11.86
CA LEU A 195 20.60 9.66 13.23
C LEU A 195 21.84 9.25 14.03
N GLU A 196 23.05 9.42 13.48
CA GLU A 196 24.34 9.04 14.09
C GLU A 196 24.46 7.53 14.40
N ARG A 197 23.67 6.69 13.73
CA ARG A 197 23.70 5.22 13.84
C ARG A 197 24.67 4.63 12.81
N LEU A 198 25.96 4.89 13.00
CA LEU A 198 26.99 4.65 11.97
C LEU A 198 27.14 3.18 11.57
N GLU A 199 27.08 2.24 12.52
CA GLU A 199 27.21 0.82 12.19
C GLU A 199 26.02 0.26 11.42
N ASP A 200 24.81 0.67 11.80
CA ASP A 200 23.60 0.29 11.06
C ASP A 200 23.64 0.87 9.64
N ALA A 201 24.15 2.11 9.49
CA ALA A 201 24.31 2.74 8.19
C ALA A 201 25.30 1.98 7.31
N ARG A 202 26.44 1.56 7.88
CA ARG A 202 27.45 0.75 7.19
C ARG A 202 26.85 -0.57 6.72
N GLN A 203 26.08 -1.25 7.58
CA GLN A 203 25.42 -2.50 7.23
C GLN A 203 24.41 -2.29 6.09
N ALA A 204 23.60 -1.22 6.13
CA ALA A 204 22.66 -0.92 5.05
C ALA A 204 23.37 -0.67 3.70
N ILE A 205 24.54 -0.02 3.68
CA ILE A 205 25.34 0.13 2.45
C ILE A 205 25.82 -1.23 1.94
N ILE A 206 26.36 -2.08 2.83
CA ILE A 206 26.83 -3.42 2.47
C ILE A 206 25.69 -4.25 1.86
N ASP A 207 24.51 -4.22 2.49
CA ASP A 207 23.33 -4.92 1.99
C ASP A 207 22.89 -4.39 0.61
N GLY A 208 22.93 -3.07 0.40
CA GLY A 208 22.61 -2.44 -0.89
C GLY A 208 23.55 -2.83 -2.02
N LEU A 209 24.86 -2.88 -1.74
CA LEU A 209 25.90 -3.22 -2.72
C LEU A 209 25.78 -4.68 -3.23
N GLN A 210 25.12 -5.57 -2.48
CA GLN A 210 24.85 -6.93 -2.94
C GLN A 210 23.92 -6.99 -4.16
N PHE A 211 23.08 -5.96 -4.36
CA PHE A 211 22.05 -5.95 -5.42
C PHE A 211 22.44 -5.13 -6.65
N GLU A 212 23.25 -4.07 -6.49
CA GLU A 212 23.70 -3.19 -7.57
C GLU A 212 25.23 -2.97 -7.46
N PRO A 213 26.07 -3.99 -7.74
CA PRO A 213 27.53 -3.89 -7.55
C PRO A 213 28.23 -2.92 -8.52
N ASN A 214 27.53 -2.42 -9.54
CA ASN A 214 28.11 -1.65 -10.65
C ASN A 214 27.53 -0.24 -10.81
N ASP A 215 26.70 0.24 -9.86
CA ASP A 215 26.15 1.59 -9.90
C ASP A 215 27.15 2.60 -9.29
N ASP A 216 27.57 3.56 -10.12
CA ASP A 216 28.51 4.67 -9.85
C ASP A 216 28.07 5.64 -8.72
N VAL A 217 26.98 5.34 -8.02
CA VAL A 217 26.40 6.15 -6.94
C VAL A 217 27.19 5.98 -5.62
N SER A 218 27.98 4.92 -5.51
CA SER A 218 28.68 4.52 -4.27
C SER A 218 29.80 5.47 -3.80
N PRO A 219 30.67 6.06 -4.65
CA PRO A 219 31.80 6.85 -4.14
C PRO A 219 31.41 8.27 -3.71
N HIS A 220 30.42 8.89 -4.35
CA HIS A 220 30.17 10.33 -4.17
C HIS A 220 29.51 10.66 -2.82
N PHE A 221 28.85 9.70 -2.17
CA PHE A 221 28.21 9.86 -0.86
C PHE A 221 29.15 9.56 0.32
N LEU A 222 30.24 8.81 0.11
CA LEU A 222 31.22 8.50 1.16
C LEU A 222 32.22 9.65 1.39
N HIS A 223 32.38 10.56 0.42
CA HIS A 223 33.38 11.63 0.47
C HIS A 223 32.85 13.00 0.91
N SER A 224 31.55 13.17 1.17
CA SER A 224 30.98 14.48 1.56
C SER A 224 30.92 14.74 3.08
N SER A 225 31.34 13.79 3.91
CA SER A 225 31.35 13.89 5.38
C SER A 225 32.70 14.32 5.98
N GLY A 226 33.66 14.76 5.17
CA GLY A 226 35.02 15.12 5.62
C GLY A 226 35.34 16.62 5.70
N SER A 227 34.36 17.53 5.63
CA SER A 227 34.64 18.97 5.75
C SER A 227 33.43 19.76 6.24
N ARG A 228 33.25 19.79 7.57
CA ARG A 228 32.84 20.97 8.33
C ARG A 228 33.06 20.73 9.82
#